data_AF-A0A7S3F3U6-F1
#
_entry.id   AF-A0A7S3F3U6-F1
#
_cell.length_a   1.000
_cell.length_b   1.000
_cell.length_c   1.000
_cell.angle_alpha   90.00
_cell.angle_beta   90.00
_cell.angle_gamma   90.00
#
_symmetry.space_group_name_H-M   'P 1'
#
loop_
_entity.id
_entity.type
_entity.pdbx_description
1 polymer ?
#
loop_
_entity_poly.entity_id
_entity_poly.type
_entity_poly.pdbx_seq_one_letter_code
_entity_poly.pdbx_strand_id
1 'polypeptide(L)'
;MVDAPGPPPIIEGWLMKKSAGLFGRDRMKRRYFMLRDDSLAYFADECCSRPRHWVSVRSMRKIMATQSLLEIHADARVFRLVAASPDEAQRWMFAVQNLQVDVEWDMASGAIDQRTHSTPVMVIHQPLSAIMPSRTGRALSGDL
;
A
#
# COMPACT_ATOMS: atom_id res chain seq x y z
N MET A 1 -21.62 -0.37 23.93
CA MET A 1 -20.21 -0.29 23.49
C MET A 1 -20.20 -0.70 22.03
N VAL A 2 -20.27 0.26 21.11
CA VAL A 2 -19.99 0.01 19.70
C VAL A 2 -18.48 -0.05 19.58
N ASP A 3 -17.93 -1.16 19.09
CA ASP A 3 -16.52 -1.25 18.75
C ASP A 3 -16.17 -0.02 17.91
N ALA A 4 -15.21 0.78 18.38
CA ALA A 4 -14.71 1.87 17.58
C ALA A 4 -14.23 1.26 16.26
N PRO A 5 -14.62 1.79 15.09
CA PRO A 5 -14.07 1.31 13.84
C PRO A 5 -12.57 1.58 13.95
N GLY A 6 -11.77 0.52 14.08
CA GLY A 6 -10.32 0.70 14.09
C GLY A 6 -9.86 1.32 12.76
N PRO A 7 -8.56 1.57 12.58
CA PRO A 7 -8.03 2.41 11.50
C PRO A 7 -8.69 2.14 10.14
N PRO A 8 -8.99 3.21 9.37
CA PRO A 8 -9.64 3.06 8.07
C PRO A 8 -8.79 2.15 7.17
N PRO A 9 -9.43 1.34 6.32
CA PRO A 9 -8.70 0.49 5.38
C PRO A 9 -7.89 1.35 4.42
N ILE A 10 -6.72 0.85 4.03
CA ILE A 10 -5.78 1.53 3.11
C ILE A 10 -6.36 1.54 1.71
N ILE A 11 -6.99 0.43 1.31
CA ILE A 11 -7.78 0.32 0.11
C ILE A 11 -8.87 -0.72 0.30
N GLU A 12 -10.07 -0.42 -0.18
CA GLU A 12 -11.20 -1.32 -0.18
C GLU A 12 -11.97 -1.20 -1.49
N GLY A 13 -12.60 -2.28 -1.94
CA GLY A 13 -13.28 -2.26 -3.22
C GLY A 13 -13.72 -3.62 -3.73
N TRP A 14 -14.53 -3.59 -4.78
CA TRP A 14 -15.07 -4.78 -5.41
C TRP A 14 -14.14 -5.30 -6.50
N LEU A 15 -13.64 -6.53 -6.36
CA LEU A 15 -12.83 -7.18 -7.40
C LEU A 15 -13.48 -8.49 -7.86
N MET A 16 -13.29 -8.82 -9.13
CA MET A 16 -13.71 -10.09 -9.69
C MET A 16 -12.63 -11.14 -9.43
N LYS A 17 -12.88 -12.02 -8.48
CA LYS A 17 -11.96 -13.11 -8.15
C LYS A 17 -12.17 -14.28 -9.10
N LYS A 18 -11.14 -14.65 -9.85
CA LYS A 18 -11.10 -15.85 -10.68
C LYS A 18 -10.92 -17.07 -9.77
N SER A 19 -11.90 -17.95 -9.73
CA SER A 19 -11.82 -19.23 -9.04
C SER A 19 -11.47 -20.34 -10.02
N ALA A 20 -10.49 -21.17 -9.66
CA ALA A 20 -10.19 -22.41 -10.36
C ALA A 20 -11.45 -23.30 -10.26
N GLY A 21 -12.23 -23.35 -11.32
CA GLY A 21 -13.37 -24.25 -11.40
C GLY A 21 -12.88 -25.69 -11.54
N LEU A 22 -13.70 -26.66 -11.10
CA LEU A 22 -13.56 -28.02 -11.63
C LEU A 22 -13.90 -27.97 -13.13
N PHE A 23 -13.07 -28.60 -13.96
CA PHE A 23 -13.25 -28.78 -15.41
C PHE A 23 -13.00 -27.56 -16.31
N GLY A 24 -12.03 -26.70 -15.98
CA GLY A 24 -11.52 -25.69 -16.92
C GLY A 24 -12.46 -24.50 -17.20
N ARG A 25 -13.61 -24.43 -16.51
CA ARG A 25 -14.47 -23.24 -16.52
C ARG A 25 -14.09 -22.35 -15.35
N ASP A 26 -13.27 -21.35 -15.64
CA ASP A 26 -12.96 -20.29 -14.69
C ASP A 26 -14.26 -19.60 -14.26
N ARG A 27 -14.64 -19.75 -12.98
CA ARG A 27 -15.76 -18.99 -12.42
C ARG A 27 -15.22 -17.69 -11.87
N MET A 28 -15.65 -16.57 -12.43
CA MET A 28 -15.43 -15.26 -11.82
C MET A 28 -16.51 -15.01 -10.76
N LYS A 29 -16.09 -14.58 -9.56
CA LYS A 29 -17.01 -14.19 -8.49
C LYS A 29 -16.64 -12.79 -8.00
N ARG A 30 -17.61 -11.88 -7.99
CA ARG A 30 -17.45 -10.57 -7.37
C ARG A 30 -17.29 -10.75 -5.87
N ARG A 31 -16.24 -10.16 -5.30
CA ARG A 31 -15.93 -10.19 -3.87
C ARG A 31 -15.45 -8.81 -3.45
N TYR A 32 -15.85 -8.42 -2.25
CA TYR A 32 -15.36 -7.19 -1.64
C TYR A 32 -14.02 -7.48 -0.98
N PHE A 33 -12.97 -6.78 -1.39
CA PHE A 33 -11.64 -6.89 -0.82
C PHE A 33 -11.36 -5.67 0.03
N MET A 34 -10.65 -5.89 1.13
CA MET A 34 -10.24 -4.84 2.05
C MET A 34 -8.81 -5.12 2.48
N LEU A 35 -7.93 -4.17 2.23
CA LEU A 35 -6.56 -4.16 2.72
C LEU A 35 -6.50 -3.22 3.91
N ARG A 36 -6.13 -3.75 5.06
CA ARG A 36 -6.06 -2.99 6.30
C ARG A 36 -4.96 -3.54 7.18
N ASP A 37 -4.27 -2.62 7.88
CA ASP A 37 -3.09 -2.94 8.68
C ASP A 37 -2.10 -3.73 7.79
N ASP A 38 -1.78 -4.98 8.16
CA ASP A 38 -0.87 -5.84 7.39
C ASP A 38 -1.59 -7.03 6.72
N SER A 39 -2.90 -6.93 6.51
CA SER A 39 -3.72 -8.06 6.06
C SER A 39 -4.71 -7.69 4.97
N LEU A 40 -4.76 -8.54 3.95
CA LEU A 40 -5.77 -8.53 2.92
C LEU A 40 -6.89 -9.50 3.30
N ALA A 41 -8.07 -8.95 3.58
CA ALA A 41 -9.29 -9.71 3.78
C ALA A 41 -10.17 -9.63 2.54
N TYR A 42 -11.00 -10.66 2.33
CA TYR A 42 -12.10 -10.55 1.39
C TYR A 42 -13.40 -11.13 1.94
N PHE A 43 -14.49 -10.51 1.54
CA PHE A 43 -15.84 -10.77 2.00
C PHE A 43 -16.70 -11.27 0.85
N ALA A 44 -17.78 -11.97 1.18
CA ALA A 44 -18.74 -12.36 0.16
C ALA A 44 -19.46 -11.14 -0.43
N ASP A 45 -19.67 -10.13 0.41
CA ASP A 45 -20.42 -8.90 0.18
C ASP A 45 -19.87 -7.80 1.12
N GLU A 46 -20.12 -6.52 0.82
CA GLU A 46 -19.71 -5.36 1.65
C GLU A 46 -20.38 -5.35 3.03
N CYS A 47 -21.59 -5.90 3.15
CA CYS A 47 -22.31 -5.98 4.43
C CYS A 47 -21.92 -7.17 5.32
N CYS A 48 -21.02 -8.06 4.85
CA CYS A 48 -20.64 -9.23 5.61
C CYS A 48 -19.67 -8.88 6.74
N SER A 49 -20.08 -9.08 8.00
CA SER A 49 -19.19 -8.88 9.15
C SER A 49 -18.05 -9.90 9.26
N ARG A 50 -18.20 -11.09 8.66
CA ARG A 50 -17.19 -12.16 8.69
C ARG A 50 -16.48 -12.29 7.35
N PRO A 51 -15.17 -12.05 7.29
CA PRO A 51 -14.38 -12.27 6.08
C PRO A 51 -14.35 -13.75 5.75
N ARG A 52 -14.37 -14.04 4.46
CA ARG A 52 -14.22 -15.40 3.93
C ARG A 52 -12.79 -15.89 4.07
N HIS A 53 -11.83 -14.97 4.03
CA HIS A 53 -10.43 -15.30 4.18
C HIS A 53 -9.59 -14.09 4.56
N TRP A 54 -8.49 -14.39 5.24
CA TRP A 54 -7.43 -13.45 5.58
C TRP A 54 -6.13 -13.92 4.96
N VAL A 55 -5.38 -13.00 4.38
CA VAL A 55 -4.02 -13.24 3.88
C VAL A 55 -3.14 -12.14 4.44
N SER A 56 -2.10 -12.52 5.18
CA SER A 56 -1.11 -11.56 5.62
C SER A 56 -0.26 -11.10 4.43
N VAL A 57 0.00 -9.80 4.37
CA VAL A 57 0.88 -9.17 3.37
C VAL A 57 2.29 -9.79 3.40
N ARG A 58 2.74 -10.27 4.58
CA ARG A 58 4.01 -10.99 4.77
C ARG A 58 4.11 -12.30 3.98
N SER A 59 2.98 -12.97 3.77
CA SER A 59 2.92 -14.23 3.02
C SER A 59 2.86 -14.02 1.51
N MET A 60 2.70 -12.77 1.06
CA MET A 60 2.70 -12.41 -0.35
C MET A 60 4.14 -12.30 -0.83
N ARG A 61 4.51 -13.03 -1.87
CA ARG A 61 5.88 -13.03 -2.41
C ARG A 61 6.02 -12.15 -3.64
N LYS A 62 4.93 -12.04 -4.41
CA LYS A 62 4.93 -11.30 -5.67
C LYS A 62 3.54 -10.74 -5.94
N ILE A 63 3.47 -9.46 -6.27
CA ILE A 63 2.25 -8.82 -6.76
C ILE A 63 2.54 -8.24 -8.13
N MET A 64 1.67 -8.52 -9.10
CA MET A 64 1.77 -8.03 -10.48
C MET A 64 0.43 -7.51 -10.93
N ALA A 65 0.39 -6.32 -11.54
CA ALA A 65 -0.76 -5.83 -12.28
C ALA A 65 -0.44 -5.77 -13.77
N THR A 66 -1.26 -6.40 -14.61
CA THR A 66 -1.20 -6.34 -16.07
C THR A 66 -2.56 -5.89 -16.58
N GLN A 67 -2.65 -4.64 -17.05
CA GLN A 67 -3.94 -4.01 -17.37
C GLN A 67 -4.88 -4.11 -16.16
N SER A 68 -6.10 -4.64 -16.33
CA SER A 68 -7.07 -4.84 -15.24
C SER A 68 -6.86 -6.15 -14.46
N LEU A 69 -5.88 -6.99 -14.82
CA LEU A 69 -5.59 -8.24 -14.11
C LEU A 69 -4.55 -8.00 -13.00
N LEU A 70 -4.91 -8.30 -11.77
CA LEU A 70 -4.04 -8.29 -10.60
C LEU A 70 -3.78 -9.74 -10.16
N GLU A 71 -2.51 -10.14 -10.15
CA GLU A 71 -2.05 -11.44 -9.65
C GLU A 71 -1.26 -11.25 -8.35
N ILE A 72 -1.75 -11.87 -7.27
CA ILE A 72 -1.08 -11.89 -5.95
C ILE A 72 -0.62 -13.31 -5.68
N HIS A 73 0.68 -13.53 -5.73
CA HIS A 73 1.32 -14.79 -5.39
C HIS A 73 1.60 -14.80 -3.90
N ALA A 74 0.79 -15.55 -3.14
CA ALA A 74 1.06 -15.84 -1.74
C ALA A 74 1.58 -17.27 -1.58
N ASP A 75 2.17 -17.55 -0.41
CA ASP A 75 2.72 -18.86 -0.06
C ASP A 75 1.80 -20.03 -0.37
N ALA A 76 0.55 -19.93 0.06
CA ALA A 76 -0.40 -21.02 -0.06
C ALA A 76 -1.13 -21.04 -1.40
N ARG A 77 -1.20 -19.90 -2.13
CA ARG A 77 -1.97 -19.79 -3.37
C ARG A 77 -1.69 -18.52 -4.17
N VAL A 78 -2.00 -18.58 -5.46
CA VAL A 78 -2.04 -17.41 -6.34
C VAL A 78 -3.48 -16.92 -6.47
N PHE A 79 -3.73 -15.66 -6.12
CA PHE A 79 -5.00 -14.99 -6.37
C PHE A 79 -4.95 -14.26 -7.70
N ARG A 80 -5.88 -14.58 -8.60
CA ARG A 80 -6.08 -13.85 -9.85
C ARG A 80 -7.36 -13.02 -9.72
N LEU A 81 -7.20 -11.71 -9.71
CA LEU A 81 -8.25 -10.73 -9.47
C LEU A 81 -8.36 -9.84 -10.69
N VAL A 82 -9.58 -9.52 -11.12
CA VAL A 82 -9.82 -8.58 -12.21
C VAL A 82 -10.50 -7.34 -11.62
N ALA A 83 -9.86 -6.19 -11.79
CA ALA A 83 -10.36 -4.89 -11.40
C ALA A 83 -11.30 -4.32 -12.48
N ALA A 84 -12.06 -3.27 -12.17
CA ALA A 84 -12.92 -2.60 -13.13
C ALA A 84 -12.10 -1.84 -14.19
N SER A 85 -10.94 -1.33 -13.81
CA SER A 85 -10.03 -0.60 -14.69
C SER A 85 -8.57 -0.97 -14.45
N PRO A 86 -7.67 -0.71 -15.42
CA PRO A 86 -6.24 -0.90 -15.21
C PRO A 86 -5.67 0.00 -14.11
N ASP A 87 -6.17 1.24 -13.98
CA ASP A 87 -5.76 2.15 -12.91
C ASP A 87 -6.12 1.59 -11.53
N GLU A 88 -7.27 0.96 -11.38
CA GLU A 88 -7.67 0.31 -10.13
C GLU A 88 -6.76 -0.87 -9.81
N ALA A 89 -6.45 -1.75 -10.79
CA ALA A 89 -5.51 -2.85 -10.58
C ALA A 89 -4.12 -2.34 -10.15
N GLN A 90 -3.64 -1.25 -10.75
CA GLN A 90 -2.39 -0.61 -10.36
C GLN A 90 -2.45 -0.04 -8.95
N ARG A 91 -3.54 0.65 -8.57
CA ARG A 91 -3.74 1.15 -7.19
C ARG A 91 -3.65 0.02 -6.16
N TRP A 92 -4.31 -1.10 -6.41
CA TRP A 92 -4.21 -2.28 -5.56
C TRP A 92 -2.79 -2.83 -5.46
N MET A 93 -2.07 -2.93 -6.59
CA MET A 93 -0.68 -3.36 -6.59
C MET A 93 0.21 -2.44 -5.75
N PHE A 94 0.13 -1.13 -5.95
CA PHE A 94 0.93 -0.16 -5.21
C PHE A 94 0.61 -0.17 -3.71
N ALA A 95 -0.68 -0.24 -3.33
CA ALA A 95 -1.07 -0.29 -1.92
C ALA A 95 -0.47 -1.51 -1.20
N VAL A 96 -0.52 -2.69 -1.83
CA VAL A 96 0.06 -3.90 -1.25
C VAL A 96 1.60 -3.83 -1.22
N GLN A 97 2.24 -3.36 -2.29
CA GLN A 97 3.70 -3.24 -2.35
C GLN A 97 4.25 -2.25 -1.30
N ASN A 98 3.61 -1.09 -1.13
CA ASN A 98 4.01 -0.12 -0.12
C ASN A 98 3.93 -0.73 1.28
N LEU A 99 2.84 -1.44 1.58
CA LEU A 99 2.72 -2.18 2.84
C LEU A 99 3.78 -3.26 3.02
N GLN A 100 4.20 -3.96 1.96
CA GLN A 100 5.28 -4.93 2.07
C GLN A 100 6.59 -4.28 2.49
N VAL A 101 6.89 -3.10 1.94
CA VAL A 101 8.08 -2.34 2.29
C VAL A 101 7.99 -1.81 3.72
N ASP A 102 6.84 -1.27 4.11
CA ASP A 102 6.61 -0.74 5.46
C ASP A 102 6.76 -1.86 6.51
N VAL A 103 6.15 -3.02 6.26
CA VAL A 103 6.24 -4.18 7.15
C VAL A 103 7.66 -4.73 7.24
N GLU A 104 8.41 -4.76 6.13
CA GLU A 104 9.81 -5.16 6.13
C GLU A 104 10.68 -4.16 6.90
N TRP A 105 10.45 -2.85 6.73
CA TRP A 105 11.15 -1.79 7.43
C TRP A 105 10.90 -1.84 8.94
N ASP A 106 9.67 -2.10 9.36
CA ASP A 106 9.31 -2.28 10.77
C ASP A 106 10.01 -3.51 11.38
N MET A 107 10.14 -4.60 10.63
CA MET A 107 10.87 -5.78 11.11
C MET A 107 12.38 -5.52 11.21
N ALA A 108 12.97 -4.85 10.23
CA ALA A 108 14.38 -4.48 10.26
C ALA A 108 14.69 -3.45 11.37
N SER A 109 13.82 -2.45 11.55
CA SER A 109 13.97 -1.40 12.56
C SER A 109 13.68 -1.91 13.97
N GLY A 110 12.70 -2.80 14.14
CA GLY A 110 12.42 -3.48 15.41
C GLY A 110 13.51 -4.47 15.83
N ALA A 111 14.33 -4.94 14.88
CA ALA A 111 15.57 -5.68 15.16
C ALA A 111 16.75 -4.76 15.53
N ILE A 112 16.69 -3.48 15.16
CA ILE A 112 17.76 -2.49 15.41
C ILE A 112 17.52 -1.68 16.69
N ASP A 113 16.29 -1.55 17.21
CA ASP A 113 16.08 -0.79 18.45
C ASP A 113 14.94 -1.29 19.36
N GLN A 114 15.34 -1.89 20.49
CA GLN A 114 14.55 -1.95 21.73
C GLN A 114 14.79 -0.72 22.61
N ARG A 115 15.35 0.39 22.08
CA ARG A 115 15.40 1.66 22.81
C ARG A 115 14.68 2.75 22.03
N THR A 116 13.66 3.28 22.70
CA THR A 116 12.97 4.55 22.44
C THR A 116 12.10 4.65 21.19
N HIS A 117 10.80 4.44 21.44
CA HIS A 117 9.69 4.96 20.65
C HIS A 117 9.92 6.41 20.21
N SER A 118 9.86 6.68 18.91
CA SER A 118 9.31 7.94 18.41
C SER A 118 8.98 7.83 16.93
N THR A 119 7.71 8.07 16.62
CA THR A 119 7.13 8.20 15.27
C THR A 119 7.98 9.10 14.35
N PRO A 120 8.27 8.72 13.09
CA PRO A 120 8.85 9.65 12.14
C PRO A 120 7.76 10.55 11.55
N VAL A 121 7.84 11.85 11.85
CA VAL A 121 7.24 12.93 11.08
C VAL A 121 7.85 12.91 9.68
N MET A 122 7.02 12.91 8.62
CA MET A 122 7.48 13.06 7.24
C MET A 122 8.29 14.36 7.09
N VAL A 123 9.61 14.23 6.93
CA VAL A 123 10.48 15.33 6.50
C VAL A 123 10.49 15.35 4.98
N ILE A 124 9.73 16.29 4.41
CA ILE A 124 9.81 16.63 2.98
C ILE A 124 11.15 17.34 2.79
N HIS A 125 12.15 16.64 2.27
CA HIS A 125 13.40 17.26 1.86
C HIS A 125 13.16 18.15 0.64
N GLN A 126 13.29 19.47 0.82
CA GLN A 126 13.44 20.44 -0.26
C GLN A 126 14.91 20.39 -0.75
N PRO A 127 15.19 20.37 -2.06
CA PRO A 127 16.57 20.43 -2.56
C PRO A 127 17.17 21.83 -2.37
N LEU A 128 18.30 21.88 -1.65
CA LEU A 128 19.16 23.05 -1.45
C LEU A 128 19.88 23.41 -2.75
N SER A 129 19.34 24.35 -3.52
CA SER A 129 20.09 25.04 -4.57
C SER A 129 19.73 26.52 -4.61
N ALA A 130 20.33 27.31 -3.71
CA ALA A 130 20.60 28.74 -3.90
C ALA A 130 21.40 29.31 -2.71
N ILE A 131 22.71 29.06 -2.65
CA ILE A 131 23.64 29.95 -1.95
C ILE A 131 24.58 30.51 -3.00
N MET A 132 24.28 31.72 -3.45
CA MET A 132 25.19 32.62 -4.16
C MET A 132 24.94 34.03 -3.63
N PRO A 133 25.84 34.62 -2.82
CA PRO A 133 25.93 36.06 -2.72
C PRO A 133 26.99 36.56 -3.71
N SER A 134 26.55 36.89 -4.92
CA SER A 134 27.35 37.71 -5.85
C SER A 134 26.88 39.14 -5.75
N ARG A 135 27.55 39.97 -4.93
CA ARG A 135 27.36 41.42 -5.02
C ARG A 135 28.65 42.18 -4.71
N THR A 136 29.58 42.10 -5.65
CA THR A 136 30.61 43.13 -5.83
C THR A 136 29.96 44.31 -6.54
N GLY A 137 29.92 45.49 -5.90
CA GLY A 137 29.27 46.67 -6.48
C GLY A 137 29.49 47.97 -5.70
N ARG A 138 30.71 48.51 -5.82
CA ARG A 138 31.06 49.92 -6.15
C ARG A 138 30.45 51.10 -5.34
N ALA A 139 31.36 51.79 -4.63
CA ALA A 139 31.58 53.25 -4.42
C ALA A 139 30.42 54.22 -4.11
N LEU A 140 30.64 55.16 -3.17
CA LEU A 140 30.72 56.63 -3.39
C LEU A 140 31.04 57.41 -2.08
N SER A 141 31.61 58.60 -2.27
CA SER A 141 32.17 59.60 -1.33
C SER A 141 31.28 60.09 -0.17
N GLY A 142 31.91 60.76 0.80
CA GLY A 142 31.41 62.03 1.34
C GLY A 142 31.56 62.27 2.84
N ASP A 143 32.24 63.37 3.20
CA ASP A 143 32.05 64.23 4.38
C ASP A 143 32.60 63.79 5.76
N LEU A 144 33.77 64.31 6.14
CA LEU A 144 33.96 65.53 6.98
C LEU A 144 35.44 65.82 7.23
#